data_AF-A0A2B4R2H5-F1
#
_entry.id   AF-A0A2B4R2H5-F1
#
_cell.length_a   1.000
_cell.length_b   1.000
_cell.length_c   1.000
_cell.angle_alpha   90.00
_cell.angle_beta   90.00
_cell.angle_gamma   90.00
#
_symmetry.space_group_name_H-M   'P 1'
#
loop_
_entity.id
_entity.type
_entity.pdbx_description
1 polymer ?
#
loop_
_entity_poly.entity_id
_entity_poly.type
_entity_poly.pdbx_seq_one_letter_code
_entity_poly.pdbx_strand_id
1 'polypeptide(L)'
;MGKAVTDWRLLSKEQIDLAVQKAVKTNLEKGFSFLFLRCGGIFQVLSFPPVLKKVDGGKKRTKINLNVILLDSISRPHFYRILPRAVEALQNISHDPKIKATTLDFELVQSTGQQTFENLRPIFCGVVVDDNKVTASAKNTKASLGVEVLYGTFKKWGYQTFFQEDLCWYDEWGSVLTDIEKRAVPQWNFEFRESFCLMTLALAPRANSTGYGNCERLVGKSFSKGIKRNRGEFIVTSMDIHVFPPTGYNEDEVFRVSVKQFAQPKDGVFFLNSIRVSTYSKFAHCADKSVDIKLCACAKTQTSDVAKKGLLFENGVPSRMFDSKTAVKNLDSNCLLFLRRDHGSLSFALEVANVCSNATYEFTMTGSTDQRVFTNTLPISLELPPKTCHFLTSVSKYIVKVDTDLNLKASIQVKNGESGTFRSLGTIAVS
;
A
#
# COMPACT_ATOMS: atom_id res chain seq x y z
N MET A 1 10.76 11.01 8.99
CA MET A 1 12.06 10.96 8.27
C MET A 1 12.86 9.78 8.80
N GLY A 2 12.74 8.61 8.17
CA GLY A 2 13.81 7.62 8.26
C GLY A 2 14.97 8.21 7.45
N LYS A 3 16.17 8.27 8.04
CA LYS A 3 17.37 8.67 7.29
C LYS A 3 17.43 7.81 6.02
N ALA A 4 17.65 8.43 4.87
CA ALA A 4 18.10 7.68 3.69
C ALA A 4 19.27 6.79 4.13
N VAL A 5 19.39 5.57 3.59
CA VAL A 5 20.51 4.69 3.90
C VAL A 5 21.78 5.35 3.34
N THR A 6 22.42 6.18 4.17
CA THR A 6 23.63 6.93 3.82
C THR A 6 24.89 6.16 4.19
N ASP A 7 24.77 5.20 5.09
CA ASP A 7 25.88 4.39 5.60
C ASP A 7 25.86 3.01 4.93
N TRP A 8 26.73 2.85 3.94
CA TRP A 8 26.90 1.61 3.19
C TRP A 8 28.15 0.90 3.67
N ARG A 9 27.99 -0.32 4.17
CA ARG A 9 29.13 -1.18 4.49
C ARG A 9 29.64 -1.85 3.22
N LEU A 10 30.88 -1.55 2.84
CA LEU A 10 31.55 -2.28 1.76
C LEU A 10 31.85 -3.71 2.23
N LEU A 11 31.58 -4.69 1.36
CA LEU A 11 31.84 -6.10 1.61
C LEU A 11 32.86 -6.61 0.58
N SER A 12 33.87 -7.37 1.01
CA SER A 12 34.76 -8.09 0.09
C SER A 12 34.05 -9.33 -0.46
N LYS A 13 34.49 -9.84 -1.62
CA LYS A 13 33.87 -11.02 -2.26
C LYS A 13 33.82 -12.23 -1.31
N GLU A 14 34.86 -12.41 -0.51
CA GLU A 14 35.02 -13.53 0.42
C GLU A 14 34.09 -13.41 1.64
N GLN A 15 33.62 -12.19 1.94
CA GLN A 15 32.77 -11.90 3.10
C GLN A 15 31.29 -11.76 2.76
N ILE A 16 30.94 -11.65 1.47
CA ILE A 16 29.56 -11.40 1.02
C ILE A 16 28.60 -12.46 1.56
N ASP A 17 28.90 -13.75 1.36
CA ASP A 17 27.97 -14.82 1.74
C ASP A 17 27.69 -14.81 3.24
N LEU A 18 28.74 -14.73 4.06
CA LEU A 18 28.62 -14.72 5.52
C LEU A 18 27.88 -13.46 6.02
N ALA A 19 28.18 -12.30 5.43
CA ALA A 19 27.54 -11.04 5.80
C ALA A 19 26.07 -11.02 5.41
N VAL A 20 25.73 -11.49 4.20
CA VAL A 20 24.35 -11.59 3.72
C VAL A 20 23.57 -12.58 4.57
N GLN A 21 24.10 -13.77 4.87
CA GLN A 21 23.44 -14.74 5.75
C GLN A 21 23.14 -14.16 7.14
N LYS A 22 24.11 -13.44 7.74
CA LYS A 22 23.91 -12.78 9.04
C LYS A 22 22.87 -11.65 8.95
N ALA A 23 22.87 -10.87 7.87
CA ALA A 23 21.90 -9.81 7.64
C ALA A 23 20.48 -10.36 7.45
N VAL A 24 20.31 -11.43 6.67
CA VAL A 24 19.04 -12.14 6.49
C VAL A 24 18.49 -12.57 7.85
N LYS A 25 19.30 -13.26 8.66
CA LYS A 25 18.87 -13.72 10.00
C LYS A 25 18.44 -12.55 10.89
N THR A 26 19.27 -11.51 10.97
CA THR A 26 19.00 -10.32 11.80
C THR A 26 17.74 -9.58 11.34
N ASN A 27 17.53 -9.46 10.03
CA ASN A 27 16.36 -8.79 9.49
C ASN A 27 15.08 -9.61 9.73
N LEU A 28 15.12 -10.93 9.53
CA LEU A 28 14.02 -11.83 9.83
C LEU A 28 13.60 -11.75 11.32
N GLU A 29 14.57 -11.74 12.25
CA GLU A 29 14.32 -11.57 13.68
C GLU A 29 13.66 -10.22 14.00
N LYS A 30 13.99 -9.18 13.24
CA LYS A 30 13.37 -7.84 13.34
C LYS A 30 12.05 -7.72 12.57
N GLY A 31 11.57 -8.80 11.93
CA GLY A 31 10.33 -8.82 11.17
C GLY A 31 10.43 -8.26 9.75
N PHE A 32 11.63 -8.03 9.23
CA PHE A 32 11.87 -7.62 7.85
C PHE A 32 12.24 -8.84 6.99
N SER A 33 11.58 -8.99 5.84
CA SER A 33 11.82 -10.08 4.88
C SER A 33 12.64 -9.65 3.67
N PHE A 34 13.46 -8.61 3.80
CA PHE A 34 14.28 -8.08 2.73
C PHE A 34 15.57 -7.42 3.24
N LEU A 35 16.52 -7.19 2.34
CA LEU A 35 17.71 -6.37 2.57
C LEU A 35 18.04 -5.56 1.30
N PHE A 36 18.68 -4.41 1.48
CA PHE A 36 19.17 -3.61 0.37
C PHE A 36 20.62 -3.97 0.04
N LEU A 37 20.89 -4.18 -1.24
CA LEU A 37 22.23 -4.36 -1.80
C LEU A 37 22.57 -3.18 -2.70
N ARG A 38 23.82 -2.74 -2.64
CA ARG A 38 24.36 -1.75 -3.58
C ARG A 38 25.57 -2.33 -4.28
N CYS A 39 25.50 -2.41 -5.60
CA CYS A 39 26.63 -2.82 -6.45
C CYS A 39 26.99 -1.65 -7.37
N GLY A 40 27.97 -0.83 -6.95
CA GLY A 40 28.28 0.43 -7.65
C GLY A 40 27.09 1.40 -7.64
N GLY A 41 26.54 1.69 -8.82
CA GLY A 41 25.35 2.53 -9.01
C GLY A 41 24.01 1.76 -8.93
N ILE A 42 24.04 0.42 -8.85
CA ILE A 42 22.85 -0.44 -8.85
C ILE A 42 22.35 -0.61 -7.41
N PHE A 43 21.04 -0.44 -7.20
CA PHE A 43 20.38 -0.53 -5.90
C PHE A 43 19.34 -1.65 -5.87
N GLN A 44 19.72 -2.86 -5.47
CA GLN A 44 18.82 -4.01 -5.50
C GLN A 44 18.17 -4.30 -4.15
N VAL A 45 16.94 -4.79 -4.16
CA VAL A 45 16.31 -5.37 -2.98
C VAL A 45 16.39 -6.89 -3.07
N LEU A 46 17.10 -7.49 -2.13
CA LEU A 46 17.08 -8.94 -1.97
C LEU A 46 15.97 -9.29 -0.97
N SER A 47 14.86 -9.79 -1.51
CA SER A 47 13.75 -10.33 -0.71
C SER A 47 14.04 -11.78 -0.36
N PHE A 48 13.69 -12.19 0.86
CA PHE A 48 13.81 -13.56 1.33
C PHE A 48 12.50 -14.02 1.94
N PRO A 49 12.19 -15.33 1.91
CA PRO A 49 10.92 -15.84 2.40
C PRO A 49 10.73 -15.45 3.88
N PRO A 50 9.51 -15.02 4.27
CA PRO A 50 9.23 -14.74 5.67
C PRO A 50 9.42 -16.00 6.51
N VAL A 51 9.75 -15.83 7.80
CA VAL A 51 9.82 -16.96 8.73
C VAL A 51 8.50 -17.70 8.70
N LEU A 52 8.53 -18.98 8.29
CA LEU A 52 7.34 -19.78 8.12
C LEU A 52 6.61 -19.88 9.46
N LYS A 53 5.46 -19.19 9.58
CA LYS A 53 4.69 -19.22 10.81
C LYS A 53 4.02 -20.60 10.96
N LYS A 54 4.24 -21.26 12.10
CA LYS A 54 3.38 -22.38 12.49
C LYS A 54 1.99 -21.81 12.75
N VAL A 55 1.05 -22.02 11.83
CA VAL A 55 -0.38 -21.75 12.10
C VAL A 55 -0.88 -22.78 13.12
N ASP A 56 -1.18 -22.34 14.33
CA ASP A 56 -1.79 -23.18 15.37
C ASP A 56 -3.22 -23.58 14.95
N GLY A 57 -3.59 -24.85 15.16
CA GLY A 57 -4.94 -25.37 14.88
C GLY A 57 -5.22 -25.88 13.45
N GLY A 58 -4.21 -25.97 12.56
CA GLY A 58 -4.42 -26.43 11.19
C GLY A 58 -4.67 -27.95 11.08
N LYS A 59 -5.88 -28.33 10.65
CA LYS A 59 -6.23 -29.67 10.10
C LYS A 59 -5.12 -30.17 9.14
N LYS A 60 -4.92 -31.50 9.07
CA LYS A 60 -3.95 -32.23 8.22
C LYS A 60 -3.50 -31.41 7.00
N ARG A 61 -2.37 -30.70 7.12
CA ARG A 61 -1.77 -29.97 5.99
C ARG A 61 -1.28 -30.97 4.96
N THR A 62 -1.54 -30.72 3.69
CA THR A 62 -0.83 -31.39 2.59
C THR A 62 0.65 -31.01 2.68
N LYS A 63 1.55 -32.01 2.62
CA LYS A 63 3.01 -31.81 2.77
C LYS A 63 3.68 -31.35 1.46
N ILE A 64 2.92 -30.77 0.53
CA ILE A 64 3.40 -30.46 -0.81
C ILE A 64 3.91 -29.03 -0.82
N ASN A 65 5.19 -28.85 -1.16
CA ASN A 65 5.75 -27.55 -1.50
C ASN A 65 5.81 -27.43 -3.03
N LEU A 66 5.37 -26.30 -3.56
CA LEU A 66 5.41 -26.00 -4.98
C LEU A 66 6.44 -24.89 -5.21
N ASN A 67 7.40 -25.14 -6.09
CA ASN A 67 8.36 -24.15 -6.55
C ASN A 67 8.19 -24.02 -8.06
N VAL A 68 7.98 -22.80 -8.52
CA VAL A 68 7.82 -22.48 -9.95
C VAL A 68 8.95 -21.53 -10.31
N ILE A 69 9.77 -21.95 -11.28
CA ILE A 69 10.87 -21.16 -11.82
C ILE A 69 10.49 -20.75 -13.23
N LEU A 70 10.41 -19.46 -13.47
CA LEU A 70 10.12 -18.88 -14.77
C LEU A 70 11.44 -18.36 -15.37
N LEU A 71 11.75 -18.80 -16.58
CA LEU A 71 12.93 -18.35 -17.32
C LEU A 71 12.48 -17.44 -18.45
N ASP A 72 13.10 -16.26 -18.55
CA ASP A 72 12.78 -15.31 -19.61
C ASP A 72 13.60 -15.60 -20.88
N SER A 73 12.96 -15.40 -22.04
CA SER A 73 13.60 -15.36 -23.36
C SER A 73 14.38 -16.63 -23.77
N ILE A 74 13.95 -17.81 -23.31
CA ILE A 74 14.57 -19.10 -23.65
C ILE A 74 13.59 -20.08 -24.30
N SER A 75 13.96 -20.58 -25.49
CA SER A 75 13.25 -21.70 -26.15
C SER A 75 13.79 -23.06 -25.67
N ARG A 76 13.01 -24.15 -25.81
CA ARG A 76 13.46 -25.51 -25.46
C ARG A 76 14.80 -25.88 -26.11
N PRO A 77 15.02 -25.74 -27.44
CA PRO A 77 16.32 -26.07 -28.03
C PRO A 77 17.48 -25.24 -27.45
N HIS A 78 17.22 -23.96 -27.13
CA HIS A 78 18.21 -23.10 -26.50
C HIS A 78 18.51 -23.53 -25.06
N PHE A 79 17.52 -23.95 -24.27
CA PHE A 79 17.70 -24.49 -22.92
C PHE A 79 18.72 -25.64 -22.90
N TYR A 80 18.56 -26.62 -23.80
CA TYR A 80 19.50 -27.74 -23.89
C TYR A 80 20.91 -27.33 -24.33
N ARG A 81 21.01 -26.30 -25.18
CA ARG A 81 22.29 -25.86 -25.73
C ARG A 81 23.07 -24.96 -24.78
N ILE A 82 22.41 -24.04 -24.09
CA ILE A 82 23.08 -22.96 -23.34
C ILE A 82 23.16 -23.21 -21.83
N LEU A 83 22.38 -24.16 -21.30
CA LEU A 83 22.37 -24.52 -19.87
C LEU A 83 22.79 -26.00 -19.64
N PRO A 84 23.95 -26.45 -20.13
CA PRO A 84 24.34 -27.86 -20.06
C PRO A 84 24.42 -28.40 -18.63
N ARG A 85 24.87 -27.58 -17.67
CA ARG A 85 24.92 -27.96 -16.25
C ARG A 85 23.54 -28.18 -15.64
N ALA A 86 22.53 -27.40 -16.07
CA ALA A 86 21.17 -27.57 -15.59
C ALA A 86 20.54 -28.84 -16.18
N VAL A 87 20.77 -29.10 -17.47
CA VAL A 87 20.36 -30.33 -18.15
C VAL A 87 20.96 -31.56 -17.48
N GLU A 88 22.26 -31.55 -17.22
CA GLU A 88 22.97 -32.64 -16.53
C GLU A 88 22.37 -32.87 -15.14
N ALA A 89 22.11 -31.81 -14.36
CA ALA A 89 21.47 -31.93 -13.06
C ALA A 89 20.06 -32.56 -13.14
N LEU A 90 19.25 -32.15 -14.11
CA LEU A 90 17.90 -32.69 -14.34
C LEU A 90 17.94 -34.16 -14.79
N GLN A 91 18.92 -34.53 -15.60
CA GLN A 91 19.17 -35.92 -16.00
C GLN A 91 19.61 -36.76 -14.80
N ASN A 92 20.55 -36.28 -14.00
CA ASN A 92 21.03 -36.96 -12.80
C ASN A 92 19.90 -37.24 -11.80
N ILE A 93 18.94 -36.32 -11.64
CA ILE A 93 17.75 -36.54 -10.80
C ILE A 93 16.97 -37.79 -11.22
N SER A 94 16.88 -38.06 -12.52
CA SER A 94 16.09 -39.20 -13.04
C SER A 94 16.89 -40.49 -13.16
N HIS A 95 18.22 -40.40 -13.29
CA HIS A 95 19.09 -41.56 -13.50
C HIS A 95 19.78 -42.06 -12.22
N ASP A 96 19.97 -41.20 -11.21
CA ASP A 96 20.59 -41.60 -9.93
C ASP A 96 19.54 -42.28 -9.03
N PRO A 97 19.67 -43.61 -8.77
CA PRO A 97 18.71 -44.34 -7.94
C PRO A 97 18.69 -43.88 -6.47
N LYS A 98 19.68 -43.08 -6.04
CA LYS A 98 19.71 -42.49 -4.69
C LYS A 98 18.74 -41.32 -4.55
N ILE A 99 18.35 -40.67 -5.65
CA ILE A 99 17.46 -39.51 -5.65
C ILE A 99 16.01 -40.01 -5.81
N LYS A 100 15.18 -39.81 -4.79
CA LYS A 100 13.75 -40.16 -4.82
C LYS A 100 12.91 -39.09 -5.52
N ALA A 101 13.25 -38.77 -6.76
CA ALA A 101 12.52 -37.82 -7.58
C ALA A 101 12.60 -38.22 -9.06
N THR A 102 11.79 -37.59 -9.90
CA THR A 102 11.78 -37.82 -11.35
C THR A 102 11.61 -36.48 -12.03
N THR A 103 12.35 -36.28 -13.11
CA THR A 103 12.18 -35.13 -14.01
C THR A 103 11.24 -35.53 -15.14
N LEU A 104 10.23 -34.70 -15.40
CA LEU A 104 9.35 -34.83 -16.56
C LEU A 104 9.67 -33.70 -17.53
N ASP A 105 9.99 -34.07 -18.77
CA ASP A 105 10.21 -33.13 -19.87
C ASP A 105 9.02 -33.20 -20.83
N PHE A 106 8.38 -32.05 -21.05
CA PHE A 106 7.20 -31.94 -21.89
C PHE A 106 7.58 -31.30 -23.23
N GLU A 107 7.76 -32.14 -24.25
CA GLU A 107 8.34 -31.73 -25.53
C GLU A 107 7.43 -30.84 -26.38
N LEU A 108 6.13 -30.87 -26.12
CA LEU A 108 5.09 -30.19 -26.90
C LEU A 108 4.52 -28.94 -26.22
N VAL A 109 5.22 -28.40 -25.22
CA VAL A 109 4.83 -27.14 -24.58
C VAL A 109 5.23 -25.96 -25.46
N GLN A 110 4.26 -25.10 -25.76
CA GLN A 110 4.46 -23.88 -26.55
C GLN A 110 4.06 -22.64 -25.76
N SER A 111 4.72 -21.52 -26.06
CA SER A 111 4.37 -20.21 -25.53
C SER A 111 3.01 -19.76 -26.11
N THR A 112 2.21 -19.06 -25.31
CA THR A 112 0.92 -18.50 -25.75
C THR A 112 1.11 -17.28 -26.65
N GLY A 113 2.22 -16.57 -26.50
CA GLY A 113 2.57 -15.39 -27.28
C GLY A 113 4.07 -15.19 -27.42
N GLN A 114 4.45 -14.09 -28.05
CA GLN A 114 5.86 -13.69 -28.26
C GLN A 114 6.39 -12.84 -27.12
N GLN A 115 5.52 -12.22 -26.32
CA GLN A 115 5.93 -11.32 -25.24
C GLN A 115 5.79 -11.94 -23.85
N THR A 116 6.59 -11.46 -22.90
CA THR A 116 6.57 -11.90 -21.50
C THR A 116 5.17 -11.74 -20.87
N PHE A 117 4.49 -10.61 -21.13
CA PHE A 117 3.13 -10.37 -20.61
C PHE A 117 2.11 -11.41 -21.10
N GLU A 118 2.13 -11.72 -22.40
CA GLU A 118 1.22 -12.69 -23.04
C GLU A 118 1.40 -14.11 -22.49
N ASN A 119 2.63 -14.45 -22.10
CA ASN A 119 2.97 -15.76 -21.55
C ASN A 119 2.70 -15.87 -20.05
N LEU A 120 2.93 -14.79 -19.28
CA LEU A 120 2.74 -14.81 -17.83
C LEU A 120 1.28 -14.65 -17.41
N ARG A 121 0.47 -13.90 -18.18
CA ARG A 121 -0.93 -13.66 -17.82
C ARG A 121 -1.76 -14.95 -17.72
N PRO A 122 -1.71 -15.89 -18.68
CA PRO A 122 -2.36 -17.20 -18.54
C PRO A 122 -1.86 -17.99 -17.32
N ILE A 123 -0.56 -17.94 -17.03
CA ILE A 123 0.04 -18.63 -15.88
C ILE A 123 -0.53 -18.10 -14.56
N PHE A 124 -0.70 -16.78 -14.42
CA PHE A 124 -1.14 -16.16 -13.17
C PHE A 124 -2.65 -16.08 -12.99
N CYS A 125 -3.42 -15.84 -14.05
CA CYS A 125 -4.87 -15.64 -13.94
C CYS A 125 -5.72 -16.51 -14.87
N GLY A 126 -5.12 -17.36 -15.69
CA GLY A 126 -5.83 -18.27 -16.59
C GLY A 126 -6.46 -17.60 -17.82
N VAL A 127 -6.20 -16.30 -18.06
CA VAL A 127 -6.74 -15.55 -19.20
C VAL A 127 -5.80 -15.65 -20.39
N VAL A 128 -6.27 -16.28 -21.48
CA VAL A 128 -5.50 -16.52 -22.73
C VAL A 128 -5.87 -15.55 -23.85
N VAL A 129 -7.14 -15.13 -23.94
CA VAL A 129 -7.65 -14.19 -24.96
C VAL A 129 -8.47 -13.10 -24.27
N ASP A 130 -8.25 -11.85 -24.67
CA ASP A 130 -8.92 -10.63 -24.19
C ASP A 130 -8.86 -9.58 -25.31
N ASP A 131 -9.78 -8.62 -25.34
CA ASP A 131 -9.86 -7.52 -26.33
C ASP A 131 -8.67 -6.54 -26.23
N ASN A 132 -7.80 -6.76 -25.24
CA ASN A 132 -6.60 -5.99 -25.02
C ASN A 132 -5.50 -6.35 -26.02
N LYS A 133 -5.44 -5.59 -27.13
CA LYS A 133 -4.29 -5.59 -28.04
C LYS A 133 -3.03 -5.22 -27.25
N VAL A 134 -2.18 -6.21 -26.97
CA VAL A 134 -0.80 -6.01 -26.53
C VAL A 134 -0.03 -5.45 -27.72
N THR A 135 -0.09 -4.13 -27.91
CA THR A 135 0.75 -3.48 -28.92
C THR A 135 2.18 -3.43 -28.40
N ALA A 136 3.16 -3.72 -29.26
CA ALA A 136 4.60 -3.62 -28.97
C ALA A 136 5.05 -2.26 -28.37
N SER A 137 4.18 -1.25 -28.35
CA SER A 137 4.35 -0.01 -27.59
C SER A 137 3.87 -0.14 -26.14
N ALA A 138 4.80 -0.47 -25.24
CA ALA A 138 5.12 0.31 -24.03
C ALA A 138 4.05 0.62 -22.95
N LYS A 139 2.77 0.28 -23.10
CA LYS A 139 1.72 0.54 -22.09
C LYS A 139 0.75 -0.64 -22.01
N ASN A 140 1.05 -1.62 -21.17
CA ASN A 140 0.09 -2.67 -20.76
C ASN A 140 -0.94 -2.11 -19.76
N THR A 141 -1.57 -0.98 -20.08
CA THR A 141 -2.36 -0.20 -19.11
C THR A 141 -3.81 -0.65 -18.96
N LYS A 142 -4.28 -1.62 -19.75
CA LYS A 142 -5.69 -2.06 -19.72
C LYS A 142 -5.94 -3.33 -18.93
N ALA A 143 -4.93 -4.17 -18.70
CA ALA A 143 -5.10 -5.42 -17.98
C ALA A 143 -3.89 -5.74 -17.09
N SER A 144 -4.19 -6.20 -15.87
CA SER A 144 -3.18 -6.72 -14.96
C SER A 144 -2.74 -8.14 -15.38
N LEU A 145 -1.51 -8.50 -15.02
CA LEU A 145 -1.02 -9.89 -15.09
C LEU A 145 -1.86 -10.84 -14.21
N GLY A 146 -2.51 -10.30 -13.18
CA GLY A 146 -3.35 -11.07 -12.27
C GLY A 146 -2.54 -11.97 -11.35
N VAL A 147 -1.33 -11.57 -10.96
CA VAL A 147 -0.45 -12.30 -10.01
C VAL A 147 -1.20 -12.63 -8.72
N GLU A 148 -2.08 -11.74 -8.28
CA GLU A 148 -2.94 -11.90 -7.11
C GLU A 148 -3.96 -13.05 -7.24
N VAL A 149 -4.29 -13.50 -8.45
CA VAL A 149 -5.23 -14.59 -8.68
C VAL A 149 -4.60 -15.92 -8.26
N LEU A 150 -3.44 -16.27 -8.83
CA LEU A 150 -2.71 -17.49 -8.46
C LEU A 150 -2.29 -17.45 -6.99
N TYR A 151 -1.59 -16.40 -6.58
CA TYR A 151 -1.06 -16.27 -5.22
C TYR A 151 -2.18 -16.15 -4.18
N GLY A 152 -3.27 -15.43 -4.50
CA GLY A 152 -4.45 -15.34 -3.65
C GLY A 152 -5.14 -16.68 -3.47
N THR A 153 -5.19 -17.51 -4.51
CA THR A 153 -5.75 -18.87 -4.46
C THR A 153 -4.93 -19.78 -3.55
N PHE A 154 -3.61 -19.82 -3.71
CA PHE A 154 -2.72 -20.57 -2.81
C PHE A 154 -2.83 -20.10 -1.35
N LYS A 155 -2.87 -18.77 -1.13
CA LYS A 155 -3.10 -18.20 0.22
C LYS A 155 -4.45 -18.62 0.80
N LYS A 156 -5.53 -18.68 0.00
CA LYS A 156 -6.86 -19.17 0.43
C LYS A 156 -6.82 -20.65 0.82
N TRP A 157 -6.01 -21.45 0.14
CA TRP A 157 -5.76 -22.85 0.48
C TRP A 157 -4.79 -23.07 1.65
N GLY A 158 -4.33 -21.99 2.31
CA GLY A 158 -3.48 -22.06 3.50
C GLY A 158 -1.99 -22.22 3.20
N TYR A 159 -1.56 -22.07 1.95
CA TYR A 159 -0.14 -22.03 1.59
C TYR A 159 0.48 -20.70 1.99
N GLN A 160 1.74 -20.75 2.40
CA GLN A 160 2.59 -19.57 2.49
C GLN A 160 3.25 -19.38 1.14
N THR A 161 3.09 -18.19 0.57
CA THR A 161 3.55 -17.91 -0.79
C THR A 161 4.77 -16.99 -0.76
N PHE A 162 5.72 -17.22 -1.65
CA PHE A 162 6.90 -16.39 -1.85
C PHE A 162 7.04 -16.08 -3.35
N PHE A 163 7.44 -14.85 -3.66
CA PHE A 163 7.71 -14.39 -5.02
C PHE A 163 9.08 -13.72 -5.01
N GLN A 164 9.92 -14.08 -5.97
CA GLN A 164 11.23 -13.49 -6.18
C GLN A 164 11.46 -13.39 -7.68
N GLU A 165 11.91 -12.22 -8.12
CA GLU A 165 12.39 -11.98 -9.46
C GLU A 165 13.84 -11.49 -9.39
N ASP A 166 14.60 -11.72 -10.45
CA ASP A 166 15.99 -11.25 -10.62
C ASP A 166 16.07 -9.92 -11.37
N LEU A 167 14.96 -9.46 -11.94
CA LEU A 167 14.83 -8.12 -12.54
C LEU A 167 15.02 -7.02 -11.50
N CYS A 168 15.50 -5.86 -11.95
CA CYS A 168 15.51 -4.67 -11.11
C CYS A 168 14.06 -4.21 -10.90
N TRP A 169 13.61 -4.08 -9.66
CA TRP A 169 12.24 -3.63 -9.34
C TRP A 169 11.94 -2.19 -9.80
N TYR A 170 12.96 -1.47 -10.24
CA TYR A 170 12.91 -0.11 -10.76
C TYR A 170 13.31 -0.04 -12.25
N ASP A 171 13.40 -1.19 -12.91
CA ASP A 171 13.73 -1.31 -14.32
C ASP A 171 12.72 -0.57 -15.20
N GLU A 172 13.19 -0.03 -16.33
CA GLU A 172 12.35 0.73 -17.24
C GLU A 172 11.22 -0.10 -17.89
N TRP A 173 11.41 -1.43 -17.95
CA TRP A 173 10.45 -2.40 -18.47
C TRP A 173 9.46 -2.85 -17.40
N GLY A 174 9.61 -2.37 -16.16
CA GLY A 174 8.81 -2.78 -15.02
C GLY A 174 9.20 -4.17 -14.51
N SER A 175 8.31 -4.73 -13.70
CA SER A 175 8.49 -6.01 -13.03
C SER A 175 7.18 -6.78 -13.05
N VAL A 176 7.21 -8.09 -12.79
CA VAL A 176 5.98 -8.91 -12.74
C VAL A 176 4.99 -8.36 -11.70
N LEU A 177 5.49 -7.80 -10.61
CA LEU A 177 4.66 -7.20 -9.55
C LEU A 177 4.09 -5.83 -9.91
N THR A 178 4.57 -5.23 -10.99
CA THR A 178 4.07 -3.95 -11.52
C THR A 178 3.38 -4.13 -12.86
N ASP A 179 2.86 -5.33 -13.13
CA ASP A 179 2.19 -5.67 -14.40
C ASP A 179 3.08 -5.50 -15.65
N ILE A 180 4.42 -5.52 -15.48
CA ILE A 180 5.41 -5.21 -16.53
C ILE A 180 5.10 -3.83 -17.15
N GLU A 181 4.66 -2.89 -16.31
CA GLU A 181 4.38 -1.54 -16.72
C GLU A 181 5.69 -0.77 -16.86
N LYS A 182 5.94 -0.22 -18.05
CA LYS A 182 7.09 0.64 -18.27
C LYS A 182 7.04 1.88 -17.40
N ARG A 183 8.12 2.17 -16.69
CA ARG A 183 8.22 3.30 -15.77
C ARG A 183 9.57 3.99 -15.93
N ALA A 184 9.64 5.26 -15.56
CA ALA A 184 10.92 5.95 -15.50
C ALA A 184 11.78 5.34 -14.40
N VAL A 185 13.07 5.09 -14.71
CA VAL A 185 14.05 4.66 -13.72
C VAL A 185 14.18 5.76 -12.66
N PRO A 186 13.93 5.46 -11.37
CA PRO A 186 14.12 6.39 -10.27
C PRO A 186 15.53 6.99 -10.28
N GLN A 187 15.62 8.31 -10.16
CA GLN A 187 16.91 9.01 -10.05
C GLN A 187 17.23 9.42 -8.61
N TRP A 188 16.21 9.51 -7.76
CA TRP A 188 16.35 9.99 -6.38
C TRP A 188 15.87 8.98 -5.35
N ASN A 189 16.49 8.97 -4.17
CA ASN A 189 16.17 8.04 -3.08
C ASN A 189 14.69 8.00 -2.68
N PHE A 190 13.94 9.11 -2.84
CA PHE A 190 12.51 9.13 -2.53
C PHE A 190 11.69 8.36 -3.58
N GLU A 191 12.05 8.44 -4.86
CA GLU A 191 11.40 7.73 -5.97
C GLU A 191 11.65 6.23 -5.87
N PHE A 192 12.86 5.84 -5.47
CA PHE A 192 13.18 4.46 -5.12
C PHE A 192 12.27 3.98 -3.97
N ARG A 193 12.13 4.75 -2.90
CA ARG A 193 11.27 4.35 -1.77
C ARG A 193 9.80 4.19 -2.17
N GLU A 194 9.25 5.13 -2.93
CA GLU A 194 7.86 5.07 -3.40
C GLU A 194 7.63 3.88 -4.32
N SER A 195 8.55 3.62 -5.26
CA SER A 195 8.47 2.48 -6.18
C SER A 195 8.55 1.14 -5.43
N PHE A 196 9.36 1.03 -4.37
CA PHE A 196 9.42 -0.15 -3.50
C PHE A 196 8.13 -0.34 -2.70
N CYS A 197 7.54 0.75 -2.16
CA CYS A 197 6.26 0.69 -1.47
C CYS A 197 5.14 0.17 -2.38
N LEU A 198 5.09 0.63 -3.64
CA LEU A 198 4.12 0.15 -4.63
C LEU A 198 4.27 -1.35 -4.90
N MET A 199 5.50 -1.85 -5.05
CA MET A 199 5.78 -3.28 -5.24
C MET A 199 5.33 -4.12 -4.03
N THR A 200 5.56 -3.62 -2.82
CA THR A 200 5.16 -4.33 -1.59
C THR A 200 3.64 -4.39 -1.45
N LEU A 201 2.93 -3.37 -1.93
CA LEU A 201 1.47 -3.32 -1.98
C LEU A 201 0.88 -4.27 -3.04
N ALA A 202 1.58 -4.52 -4.16
CA ALA A 202 1.11 -5.45 -5.20
C ALA A 202 1.06 -6.93 -4.75
N LEU A 203 1.92 -7.32 -3.80
CA LEU A 203 1.90 -8.65 -3.16
C LEU A 203 0.85 -8.76 -2.04
N ALA A 204 0.28 -7.64 -1.61
CA ALA A 204 -0.90 -7.62 -0.77
C ALA A 204 -2.12 -7.91 -1.65
N PRO A 205 -3.06 -8.77 -1.21
CA PRO A 205 -4.24 -9.04 -2.01
C PRO A 205 -4.95 -7.71 -2.33
N ARG A 206 -5.12 -7.39 -3.63
CA ARG A 206 -6.18 -6.47 -4.05
C ARG A 206 -7.48 -7.08 -3.56
N ALA A 207 -8.04 -6.50 -2.51
CA ALA A 207 -9.32 -6.90 -2.00
C ALA A 207 -10.37 -6.52 -3.04
N ASN A 208 -10.84 -7.49 -3.82
CA ASN A 208 -12.18 -7.45 -4.38
C ASN A 208 -13.15 -7.52 -3.21
N SER A 209 -13.41 -6.37 -2.58
CA SER A 209 -14.57 -6.17 -1.74
C SER A 209 -15.23 -4.87 -2.15
N THR A 210 -16.45 -5.00 -2.63
CA THR A 210 -17.45 -3.95 -2.57
C THR A 210 -17.56 -3.47 -1.11
N GLY A 211 -16.83 -2.40 -0.73
CA GLY A 211 -16.84 -1.82 0.62
C GLY A 211 -15.45 -1.68 1.28
N TYR A 212 -15.40 -0.98 2.42
CA TYR A 212 -14.21 -0.74 3.27
C TYR A 212 -13.65 -2.00 3.97
N GLY A 213 -13.86 -3.20 3.42
CA GLY A 213 -13.52 -4.46 4.07
C GLY A 213 -14.33 -4.72 5.36
N ASN A 214 -13.87 -5.70 6.15
CA ASN A 214 -14.42 -6.02 7.47
C ASN A 214 -13.95 -5.05 8.57
N CYS A 215 -12.81 -4.38 8.38
CA CYS A 215 -12.30 -3.38 9.30
C CYS A 215 -13.12 -2.09 9.16
N GLU A 216 -13.72 -1.66 10.26
CA GLU A 216 -14.49 -0.44 10.31
C GLU A 216 -13.58 0.80 10.29
N ARG A 217 -14.06 1.89 9.67
CA ARG A 217 -13.40 3.20 9.74
C ARG A 217 -13.33 3.67 11.20
N LEU A 218 -12.11 3.94 11.66
CA LEU A 218 -11.86 4.53 12.98
C LEU A 218 -12.37 5.98 13.02
N VAL A 219 -13.24 6.29 13.98
CA VAL A 219 -13.77 7.64 14.21
C VAL A 219 -13.20 8.19 15.51
N GLY A 220 -12.45 9.28 15.41
CA GLY A 220 -11.87 9.97 16.56
C GLY A 220 -12.92 10.51 17.51
N LYS A 221 -12.75 10.23 18.80
CA LYS A 221 -13.65 10.67 19.88
C LYS A 221 -13.02 11.81 20.68
N SER A 222 -11.83 11.62 21.22
CA SER A 222 -11.15 12.62 22.06
C SER A 222 -9.64 12.41 22.13
N PHE A 223 -8.94 13.31 22.83
CA PHE A 223 -7.50 13.22 23.10
C PHE A 223 -7.24 13.19 24.60
N SER A 224 -6.17 12.54 25.02
CA SER A 224 -5.71 12.53 26.41
C SER A 224 -4.19 12.45 26.49
N LYS A 225 -3.63 12.70 27.69
CA LYS A 225 -2.18 12.58 27.96
C LYS A 225 -1.31 13.32 26.94
N GLY A 226 -1.72 14.54 26.56
CA GLY A 226 -0.97 15.39 25.65
C GLY A 226 0.32 15.88 26.29
N ILE A 227 1.46 15.44 25.77
CA ILE A 227 2.81 15.83 26.21
C ILE A 227 3.49 16.57 25.07
N LYS A 228 3.87 17.82 25.31
CA LYS A 228 4.67 18.63 24.38
C LYS A 228 6.11 18.69 24.86
N ARG A 229 7.06 18.44 23.98
CA ARG A 229 8.50 18.53 24.25
C ARG A 229 9.14 19.44 23.23
N ASN A 230 9.75 20.53 23.70
CA ASN A 230 10.52 21.41 22.85
C ASN A 230 11.90 20.79 22.57
N ARG A 231 12.30 20.76 21.30
CA ARG A 231 13.58 20.23 20.80
C ARG A 231 14.18 21.23 19.82
N GLY A 232 14.51 22.41 20.33
CA GLY A 232 15.07 23.52 19.54
C GLY A 232 14.05 24.03 18.53
N GLU A 233 14.29 23.75 17.24
CA GLU A 233 13.43 24.20 16.14
C GLU A 233 12.10 23.45 16.04
N PHE A 234 11.94 22.34 16.75
CA PHE A 234 10.76 21.49 16.65
C PHE A 234 10.07 21.28 18.00
N ILE A 235 8.75 21.23 17.98
CA ILE A 235 7.93 20.75 19.09
C ILE A 235 7.46 19.35 18.74
N VAL A 236 7.81 18.38 19.59
CA VAL A 236 7.28 17.01 19.50
C VAL A 236 6.09 16.90 20.44
N THR A 237 4.93 16.58 19.89
CA THR A 237 3.70 16.35 20.65
C THR A 237 3.36 14.86 20.61
N SER A 238 3.24 14.24 21.78
CA SER A 238 2.75 12.87 21.93
C SER A 238 1.42 12.92 22.66
N MET A 239 0.42 12.18 22.19
CA MET A 239 -0.92 12.17 22.78
C MET A 239 -1.58 10.80 22.58
N ASP A 240 -2.49 10.45 23.48
CA ASP A 240 -3.35 9.27 23.33
C ASP A 240 -4.66 9.72 22.67
N ILE A 241 -4.92 9.20 21.47
CA ILE A 241 -6.14 9.41 20.69
C ILE A 241 -7.13 8.31 21.06
N HIS A 242 -8.30 8.72 21.55
CA HIS A 242 -9.44 7.85 21.79
C HIS A 242 -10.32 7.79 20.55
N VAL A 243 -10.67 6.59 20.14
CA VAL A 243 -11.53 6.29 18.99
C VAL A 243 -12.79 5.64 19.51
N PHE A 244 -13.94 5.97 18.91
CA PHE A 244 -15.21 5.32 19.26
C PHE A 244 -15.10 3.80 19.17
N PRO A 245 -15.75 3.07 20.09
CA PRO A 245 -15.69 1.61 20.08
C PRO A 245 -16.29 1.06 18.78
N PRO A 246 -15.71 -0.02 18.23
CA PRO A 246 -16.31 -0.73 17.12
C PRO A 246 -17.64 -1.38 17.55
N THR A 247 -18.49 -1.70 16.56
CA THR A 247 -19.82 -2.26 16.79
C THR A 247 -19.78 -3.50 17.71
N GLY A 248 -20.56 -3.47 18.79
CA GLY A 248 -20.63 -4.58 19.76
C GLY A 248 -19.52 -4.57 20.82
N TYR A 249 -18.72 -3.50 20.89
CA TYR A 249 -17.79 -3.21 21.98
C TYR A 249 -18.20 -1.93 22.69
N ASN A 250 -17.79 -1.80 23.96
CA ASN A 250 -18.12 -0.64 24.81
C ASN A 250 -16.88 0.21 25.15
N GLU A 251 -15.68 -0.32 24.91
CA GLU A 251 -14.42 0.32 25.27
C GLU A 251 -13.83 1.07 24.09
N ASP A 252 -13.44 2.32 24.32
CA ASP A 252 -12.75 3.14 23.32
C ASP A 252 -11.43 2.46 22.90
N GLU A 253 -11.13 2.55 21.61
CA GLU A 253 -9.85 2.08 21.09
C GLU A 253 -8.82 3.22 21.20
N VAL A 254 -7.64 2.92 21.77
CA VAL A 254 -6.68 3.96 22.15
C VAL A 254 -5.39 3.83 21.37
N PHE A 255 -4.96 4.92 20.76
CA PHE A 255 -3.73 5.02 19.97
C PHE A 255 -2.84 6.11 20.51
N ARG A 256 -1.62 5.77 20.93
CA ARG A 256 -0.59 6.75 21.25
C ARG A 256 0.06 7.23 19.97
N VAL A 257 -0.14 8.50 19.62
CA VAL A 257 0.38 9.12 18.41
C VAL A 257 1.40 10.19 18.77
N SER A 258 2.51 10.22 18.03
CA SER A 258 3.50 11.29 18.13
C SER A 258 3.62 12.01 16.80
N VAL A 259 3.56 13.34 16.87
CA VAL A 259 3.75 14.25 15.74
C VAL A 259 4.84 15.26 16.07
N LYS A 260 5.49 15.77 15.03
CA LYS A 260 6.52 16.80 15.12
C LYS A 260 6.07 18.00 14.31
N GLN A 261 6.08 19.18 14.90
CA GLN A 261 5.79 20.45 14.22
C GLN A 261 6.96 21.42 14.43
N PHE A 262 7.04 22.46 13.62
CA PHE A 262 7.98 23.55 13.87
C PHE A 262 7.59 24.33 15.13
N ALA A 263 8.59 24.82 15.87
CA ALA A 263 8.38 25.68 17.03
C ALA A 263 7.95 27.10 16.61
N GLN A 264 8.42 27.54 15.44
CA GLN A 264 7.96 28.76 14.78
C GLN A 264 6.70 28.48 13.95
N PRO A 265 5.85 29.50 13.68
CA PRO A 265 4.65 29.35 12.87
C PRO A 265 5.02 29.14 11.40
N LYS A 266 5.32 27.88 11.09
CA LYS A 266 5.73 27.40 9.77
C LYS A 266 4.94 26.14 9.43
N ASP A 267 4.53 26.06 8.17
CA ASP A 267 3.81 24.91 7.65
C ASP A 267 4.59 23.60 7.84
N GLY A 268 3.84 22.54 8.07
CA GLY A 268 4.38 21.19 8.21
C GLY A 268 4.20 20.61 9.61
N VAL A 269 3.36 19.58 9.68
CA VAL A 269 3.28 18.66 10.81
C VAL A 269 3.64 17.26 10.32
N PHE A 270 4.71 16.71 10.87
CA PHE A 270 5.25 15.42 10.48
C PHE A 270 4.79 14.34 11.45
N PHE A 271 4.09 13.34 10.93
CA PHE A 271 3.83 12.12 11.67
C PHE A 271 5.16 11.42 12.02
N LEU A 272 5.34 11.07 13.29
CA LEU A 272 6.52 10.32 13.76
C LEU A 272 6.18 8.83 13.92
N ASN A 273 5.17 8.52 14.73
CA ASN A 273 4.74 7.16 14.98
C ASN A 273 3.32 7.10 15.56
N SER A 274 2.74 5.89 15.50
CA SER A 274 1.53 5.51 16.22
C SER A 274 1.72 4.14 16.85
N ILE A 275 1.32 4.00 18.10
CA ILE A 275 1.33 2.74 18.84
C ILE A 275 -0.09 2.52 19.36
N ARG A 276 -0.71 1.39 19.00
CA ARG A 276 -1.98 1.02 19.61
C ARG A 276 -1.76 0.60 21.05
N VAL A 277 -2.48 1.23 21.97
CA VAL A 277 -2.44 0.98 23.41
C VAL A 277 -3.47 -0.10 23.77
N SER A 278 -4.63 -0.11 23.12
CA SER A 278 -5.68 -1.10 23.34
C SER A 278 -5.32 -2.48 22.78
N THR A 279 -5.85 -3.54 23.39
CA THR A 279 -5.61 -4.91 22.93
C THR A 279 -6.34 -5.18 21.60
N TYR A 280 -5.59 -5.61 20.58
CA TYR A 280 -6.09 -5.82 19.22
C TYR A 280 -6.18 -7.28 18.78
N SER A 281 -5.71 -8.23 19.59
CA SER A 281 -5.84 -9.67 19.31
C SER A 281 -7.31 -10.10 19.13
N LYS A 282 -8.24 -9.39 19.79
CA LYS A 282 -9.69 -9.57 19.64
C LYS A 282 -10.19 -9.38 18.20
N PHE A 283 -9.46 -8.66 17.34
CA PHE A 283 -9.83 -8.43 15.94
C PHE A 283 -9.13 -9.38 14.96
N ALA A 284 -8.29 -10.31 15.42
CA ALA A 284 -7.52 -11.19 14.54
C ALA A 284 -8.39 -12.06 13.62
N HIS A 285 -9.61 -12.38 14.06
CA HIS A 285 -10.53 -13.26 13.34
C HIS A 285 -11.26 -12.56 12.18
N CYS A 286 -11.35 -11.24 12.21
CA CYS A 286 -12.12 -10.43 11.26
C CYS A 286 -11.24 -9.44 10.48
N ALA A 287 -9.98 -9.25 10.88
CA ALA A 287 -9.11 -8.27 10.24
C ALA A 287 -8.91 -8.59 8.76
N ASP A 288 -9.12 -7.56 7.92
CA ASP A 288 -8.84 -7.67 6.50
C ASP A 288 -7.36 -7.97 6.27
N LYS A 289 -7.08 -8.88 5.34
CA LYS A 289 -5.71 -9.32 5.05
C LYS A 289 -4.79 -8.19 4.57
N SER A 290 -5.37 -7.11 4.03
CA SER A 290 -4.67 -5.92 3.54
C SER A 290 -4.46 -4.84 4.61
N VAL A 291 -5.01 -5.00 5.80
CA VAL A 291 -4.96 -4.01 6.89
C VAL A 291 -4.08 -4.54 8.03
N ASP A 292 -3.12 -3.74 8.52
CA ASP A 292 -2.39 -4.08 9.73
C ASP A 292 -3.40 -4.26 10.88
N ILE A 293 -3.38 -5.42 11.54
CA ILE A 293 -4.25 -5.72 12.68
C ILE A 293 -4.18 -4.65 13.77
N LYS A 294 -3.04 -3.96 13.90
CA LYS A 294 -2.88 -2.83 14.83
C LYS A 294 -3.80 -1.66 14.49
N LEU A 295 -4.22 -1.50 13.24
CA LEU A 295 -5.12 -0.45 12.79
C LEU A 295 -6.56 -0.95 12.57
N CYS A 296 -6.79 -2.26 12.58
CA CYS A 296 -8.12 -2.83 12.37
C CYS A 296 -8.96 -2.84 13.66
N ALA A 297 -10.22 -2.44 13.52
CA ALA A 297 -11.28 -2.67 14.50
C ALA A 297 -12.50 -3.16 13.71
N CYS A 298 -13.17 -4.21 14.17
CA CYS A 298 -14.32 -4.79 13.47
C CYS A 298 -15.45 -5.11 14.46
N ALA A 299 -16.64 -5.41 13.94
CA ALA A 299 -17.79 -5.77 14.75
C ALA A 299 -17.62 -7.12 15.47
N LYS A 300 -18.15 -7.22 16.70
CA LYS A 300 -18.11 -8.45 17.52
C LYS A 300 -18.97 -9.60 16.97
N THR A 301 -20.06 -9.26 16.26
CA THR A 301 -20.98 -10.20 15.58
C THR A 301 -21.58 -9.50 14.35
N GLN A 302 -21.92 -10.26 13.29
CA GLN A 302 -22.64 -9.75 12.10
C GLN A 302 -24.11 -9.42 12.41
N THR A 303 -24.38 -8.71 13.49
CA THR A 303 -25.72 -8.18 13.78
C THR A 303 -25.88 -6.85 13.08
N SER A 304 -26.90 -6.79 12.22
CA SER A 304 -27.41 -5.63 11.51
C SER A 304 -27.57 -4.39 12.41
N ASP A 305 -26.98 -3.28 11.99
CA ASP A 305 -27.48 -1.90 12.08
C ASP A 305 -27.68 -1.16 13.42
N VAL A 306 -27.34 -1.72 14.59
CA VAL A 306 -27.74 -1.03 15.85
C VAL A 306 -26.71 -0.03 16.43
N ALA A 307 -25.42 -0.03 16.06
CA ALA A 307 -24.42 0.78 16.80
C ALA A 307 -23.90 2.08 16.15
N LYS A 308 -24.24 2.40 14.89
CA LYS A 308 -23.71 3.62 14.20
C LYS A 308 -24.75 4.65 13.77
N LYS A 309 -26.02 4.48 14.13
CA LYS A 309 -27.05 5.50 13.88
C LYS A 309 -26.62 6.83 14.51
N GLY A 310 -26.32 7.81 13.67
CA GLY A 310 -25.93 9.17 14.07
C GLY A 310 -24.43 9.47 14.10
N LEU A 311 -23.53 8.46 14.02
CA LEU A 311 -22.07 8.67 14.02
C LEU A 311 -21.49 8.80 12.60
N LEU A 312 -22.12 8.16 11.62
CA LEU A 312 -21.80 8.27 10.20
C LEU A 312 -23.02 8.82 9.45
N PHE A 313 -22.78 9.56 8.38
CA PHE A 313 -23.78 9.84 7.35
C PHE A 313 -24.09 8.56 6.55
N GLU A 314 -25.19 8.55 5.80
CA GLU A 314 -25.59 7.40 4.96
C GLU A 314 -24.52 7.01 3.92
N ASN A 315 -23.71 7.98 3.50
CA ASN A 315 -22.58 7.78 2.58
C ASN A 315 -21.30 7.23 3.26
N GLY A 316 -21.34 6.91 4.55
CA GLY A 316 -20.21 6.33 5.31
C GLY A 316 -19.20 7.34 5.87
N VAL A 317 -19.36 8.64 5.61
CA VAL A 317 -18.50 9.69 6.16
C VAL A 317 -18.88 9.96 7.63
N PRO A 318 -17.92 10.17 8.56
CA PRO A 318 -18.26 10.49 9.94
C PRO A 318 -18.99 11.83 10.08
N SER A 319 -20.17 11.82 10.70
CA SER A 319 -20.99 13.01 10.97
C SER A 319 -20.34 13.92 12.02
N ARG A 320 -19.54 13.33 12.90
CA ARG A 320 -18.71 14.01 13.91
C ARG A 320 -17.36 13.32 14.06
N MET A 321 -16.34 14.08 14.42
CA MET A 321 -15.03 13.55 14.83
C MET A 321 -14.36 14.54 15.78
N PHE A 322 -13.80 14.04 16.89
CA PHE A 322 -13.18 14.86 17.95
C PHE A 322 -14.07 16.03 18.39
N ASP A 323 -15.34 15.71 18.67
CA ASP A 323 -16.41 16.66 19.05
C ASP A 323 -16.72 17.80 18.07
N SER A 324 -16.15 17.77 16.87
CA SER A 324 -16.51 18.68 15.79
C SER A 324 -17.54 18.03 14.85
N LYS A 325 -18.56 18.81 14.47
CA LYS A 325 -19.53 18.41 13.44
C LYS A 325 -18.89 18.56 12.05
N THR A 326 -19.15 17.61 11.17
CA THR A 326 -18.64 17.64 9.80
C THR A 326 -19.57 18.46 8.90
N ALA A 327 -19.07 19.58 8.37
CA ALA A 327 -19.69 20.27 7.25
C ALA A 327 -19.30 19.57 5.94
N VAL A 328 -20.29 19.20 5.13
CA VAL A 328 -20.11 18.46 3.88
C VAL A 328 -20.48 19.37 2.71
N LYS A 329 -19.56 19.54 1.77
CA LYS A 329 -19.80 20.20 0.50
C LYS A 329 -19.66 19.18 -0.63
N ASN A 330 -20.72 19.01 -1.41
CA ASN A 330 -20.69 18.18 -2.60
C ASN A 330 -19.91 18.89 -3.71
N LEU A 331 -18.88 18.23 -4.22
CA LEU A 331 -18.04 18.74 -5.32
C LEU A 331 -18.41 18.14 -6.67
N ASP A 332 -18.94 16.91 -6.69
CA ASP A 332 -19.46 16.27 -7.90
C ASP A 332 -20.48 15.20 -7.54
N SER A 333 -21.70 15.31 -8.10
CA SER A 333 -22.71 14.25 -8.17
C SER A 333 -23.02 13.48 -6.87
N ASN A 334 -22.87 14.12 -5.70
CA ASN A 334 -22.98 13.50 -4.36
C ASN A 334 -21.96 12.36 -4.12
N CYS A 335 -20.92 12.35 -4.95
CA CYS A 335 -19.91 11.33 -5.07
C CYS A 335 -18.57 11.79 -4.49
N LEU A 336 -18.13 12.97 -4.91
CA LEU A 336 -16.93 13.61 -4.39
C LEU A 336 -17.35 14.65 -3.34
N LEU A 337 -16.92 14.44 -2.10
CA LEU A 337 -17.33 15.24 -0.96
C LEU A 337 -16.12 15.92 -0.34
N PHE A 338 -16.23 17.23 -0.16
CA PHE A 338 -15.29 18.02 0.61
C PHE A 338 -15.81 18.19 2.03
N LEU A 339 -14.97 17.89 3.01
CA LEU A 339 -15.35 17.83 4.41
C LEU A 339 -14.56 18.87 5.19
N ARG A 340 -15.27 19.67 5.99
CA ARG A 340 -14.68 20.64 6.89
C ARG A 340 -15.14 20.37 8.33
N ARG A 341 -14.21 20.44 9.27
CA ARG A 341 -14.48 20.33 10.71
C ARG A 341 -13.83 21.48 11.45
N ASP A 342 -14.62 22.38 12.01
CA ASP A 342 -14.11 23.49 12.81
C ASP A 342 -13.87 23.04 14.26
N HIS A 343 -12.67 23.30 14.77
CA HIS A 343 -12.23 22.99 16.12
C HIS A 343 -11.98 24.31 16.86
N GLY A 344 -13.03 24.80 17.52
CA GLY A 344 -13.06 26.15 18.11
C GLY A 344 -13.03 27.25 17.04
N SER A 345 -12.58 28.45 17.41
CA SER A 345 -12.52 29.61 16.52
C SER A 345 -11.21 29.74 15.73
N LEU A 346 -10.19 28.99 16.13
CA LEU A 346 -8.80 29.16 15.68
C LEU A 346 -8.29 28.05 14.78
N SER A 347 -8.98 26.91 14.68
CA SER A 347 -8.50 25.80 13.86
C SER A 347 -9.62 25.05 13.16
N PHE A 348 -9.33 24.48 12.00
CA PHE A 348 -10.24 23.60 11.30
C PHE A 348 -9.46 22.56 10.47
N ALA A 349 -10.08 21.40 10.26
CA ALA A 349 -9.54 20.32 9.44
C ALA A 349 -10.30 20.19 8.13
N LEU A 350 -9.57 19.86 7.07
CA LEU A 350 -10.09 19.63 5.71
C LEU A 350 -9.80 18.19 5.28
N GLU A 351 -10.81 17.52 4.76
CA GLU A 351 -10.72 16.16 4.21
C GLU A 351 -11.48 16.10 2.88
N VAL A 352 -11.16 15.10 2.06
CA VAL A 352 -11.90 14.81 0.83
C VAL A 352 -12.27 13.34 0.81
N ALA A 353 -13.48 13.02 0.37
CA ALA A 353 -13.98 11.65 0.30
C ALA A 353 -14.58 11.36 -1.08
N ASN A 354 -14.16 10.25 -1.68
CA ASN A 354 -14.81 9.66 -2.83
C ASN A 354 -15.70 8.51 -2.35
N VAL A 355 -17.00 8.74 -2.31
CA VAL A 355 -17.97 7.74 -1.81
C VAL A 355 -18.52 6.84 -2.91
N CYS A 356 -18.15 7.04 -4.19
CA CYS A 356 -18.60 6.18 -5.27
C CYS A 356 -17.81 4.87 -5.35
N SER A 357 -18.40 3.89 -6.03
CA SER A 357 -17.80 2.58 -6.26
C SER A 357 -17.11 2.46 -7.63
N ASN A 358 -17.37 3.37 -8.56
CA ASN A 358 -17.06 3.23 -9.98
C ASN A 358 -16.31 4.43 -10.58
N ALA A 359 -15.94 5.43 -9.78
CA ALA A 359 -15.27 6.62 -10.24
C ALA A 359 -13.97 6.84 -9.47
N THR A 360 -12.91 7.24 -10.18
CA THR A 360 -11.65 7.71 -9.60
C THR A 360 -11.49 9.18 -9.94
N TYR A 361 -11.08 9.99 -8.96
CA TYR A 361 -10.85 11.43 -9.17
C TYR A 361 -9.39 11.78 -9.00
N GLU A 362 -8.91 12.73 -9.78
CA GLU A 362 -7.72 13.50 -9.47
C GLU A 362 -8.16 14.82 -8.85
N PHE A 363 -7.68 15.09 -7.63
CA PHE A 363 -8.06 16.25 -6.85
C PHE A 363 -6.83 17.08 -6.54
N THR A 364 -6.86 18.36 -6.91
CA THR A 364 -5.82 19.33 -6.57
C THR A 364 -6.41 20.50 -5.82
N MET A 365 -5.98 20.72 -4.58
CA MET A 365 -6.34 21.89 -3.78
C MET A 365 -5.23 22.93 -3.78
N THR A 366 -5.58 24.17 -4.11
CA THR A 366 -4.72 25.34 -4.08
C THR A 366 -5.36 26.45 -3.24
N GLY A 367 -4.58 27.45 -2.84
CA GLY A 367 -5.08 28.58 -2.05
C GLY A 367 -3.95 29.37 -1.41
N SER A 368 -4.30 30.41 -0.63
CA SER A 368 -3.32 31.20 0.10
C SER A 368 -3.05 30.63 1.49
N THR A 369 -1.79 30.67 1.91
CA THR A 369 -1.38 30.25 3.26
C THR A 369 -1.38 31.40 4.28
N ASP A 370 -1.27 32.67 3.83
CA ASP A 370 -1.29 33.91 4.63
C ASP A 370 -0.71 33.77 6.06
N GLN A 371 -1.44 34.24 7.08
CA GLN A 371 -1.07 34.21 8.51
C GLN A 371 -1.53 32.93 9.22
N ARG A 372 -1.64 31.82 8.48
CA ARG A 372 -2.15 30.54 8.98
C ARG A 372 -1.10 29.47 8.75
N VAL A 373 -1.07 28.51 9.67
CA VAL A 373 -0.16 27.37 9.59
C VAL A 373 -0.94 26.17 9.14
N PHE A 374 -0.48 25.53 8.08
CA PHE A 374 -1.04 24.33 7.50
C PHE A 374 -0.23 23.12 7.92
N THR A 375 -0.89 22.00 8.21
CA THR A 375 -0.18 20.74 8.49
C THR A 375 0.49 20.17 7.24
N ASN A 376 -0.15 20.32 6.08
CA ASN A 376 0.38 19.99 4.77
C ASN A 376 0.45 21.25 3.91
N THR A 377 1.58 21.47 3.24
CA THR A 377 1.82 22.61 2.36
C THR A 377 0.95 22.54 1.10
N LEU A 378 0.41 23.67 0.67
CA LEU A 378 -0.26 23.81 -0.62
C LEU A 378 0.76 23.95 -1.77
N PRO A 379 0.45 23.50 -3.00
CA PRO A 379 -0.77 22.78 -3.39
C PRO A 379 -0.77 21.31 -2.95
N ILE A 380 -1.96 20.74 -2.73
CA ILE A 380 -2.15 19.32 -2.39
C ILE A 380 -2.80 18.61 -3.57
N SER A 381 -2.10 17.64 -4.17
CA SER A 381 -2.64 16.80 -5.26
C SER A 381 -2.73 15.35 -4.83
N LEU A 382 -3.88 14.72 -5.06
CA LEU A 382 -4.19 13.35 -4.67
C LEU A 382 -5.01 12.66 -5.76
N GLU A 383 -4.71 11.40 -6.04
CA GLU A 383 -5.65 10.50 -6.71
C GLU A 383 -6.56 9.88 -5.64
N LEU A 384 -7.87 9.90 -5.91
CA LEU A 384 -8.92 9.44 -5.02
C LEU A 384 -9.63 8.24 -5.66
N PRO A 385 -9.17 7.00 -5.39
CA PRO A 385 -9.86 5.80 -5.83
C PRO A 385 -11.29 5.70 -5.29
N PRO A 386 -12.13 4.81 -5.83
CA PRO A 386 -13.45 4.54 -5.30
C PRO A 386 -13.40 4.19 -3.81
N LYS A 387 -14.41 4.65 -3.05
CA LYS A 387 -14.58 4.36 -1.61
C LYS A 387 -13.38 4.75 -0.75
N THR A 388 -12.75 5.89 -1.00
CA THR A 388 -11.65 6.40 -0.17
C THR A 388 -12.00 7.71 0.53
N CYS A 389 -11.29 8.00 1.62
CA CYS A 389 -11.36 9.29 2.30
C CYS A 389 -9.99 9.67 2.83
N HIS A 390 -9.54 10.87 2.47
CA HIS A 390 -8.19 11.36 2.67
C HIS A 390 -8.22 12.64 3.49
N PHE A 391 -7.35 12.71 4.49
CA PHE A 391 -7.07 13.95 5.20
C PHE A 391 -6.22 14.86 4.31
N LEU A 392 -6.69 16.09 4.08
CA LEU A 392 -5.96 17.06 3.26
C LEU A 392 -4.98 17.84 4.12
N THR A 393 -5.50 18.60 5.09
CA THR A 393 -4.68 19.46 5.95
C THR A 393 -5.52 19.95 7.13
N SER A 394 -4.85 20.32 8.22
CA SER A 394 -5.44 21.11 9.30
C SER A 394 -4.81 22.48 9.28
N VAL A 395 -5.62 23.49 9.52
CA VAL A 395 -5.24 24.89 9.45
C VAL A 395 -5.42 25.50 10.83
N SER A 396 -4.37 26.11 11.34
CA SER A 396 -4.38 26.85 12.61
C SER A 396 -4.09 28.32 12.35
N LYS A 397 -4.92 29.19 12.92
CA LYS A 397 -4.67 30.64 12.96
C LYS A 397 -3.64 30.93 14.05
N TYR A 398 -2.55 31.62 13.70
CA TYR A 398 -1.55 32.07 14.70
C TYR A 398 -1.77 33.53 15.14
N ILE A 399 -2.55 34.30 14.38
CA ILE A 399 -2.94 35.69 14.70
C ILE A 399 -4.48 35.76 14.83
N VAL A 400 -4.98 36.47 15.84
CA VAL A 400 -6.42 36.47 16.21
C VAL A 400 -7.29 37.24 15.21
N LYS A 401 -6.73 38.23 14.50
CA LYS A 401 -7.39 38.99 13.43
C LYS A 401 -6.83 38.57 12.07
N VAL A 402 -7.37 37.49 11.50
CA VAL A 402 -7.16 37.15 10.09
C VAL A 402 -8.48 37.38 9.37
N ASP A 403 -8.60 38.53 8.70
CA ASP A 403 -9.77 38.93 7.91
C ASP A 403 -9.67 38.50 6.44
N THR A 404 -8.57 37.86 6.03
CA THR A 404 -8.36 37.43 4.65
C THR A 404 -8.93 36.03 4.42
N ASP A 405 -9.75 35.91 3.37
CA ASP A 405 -10.26 34.63 2.87
C ASP A 405 -9.11 33.78 2.32
N LEU A 406 -9.12 32.49 2.66
CA LEU A 406 -8.10 31.53 2.20
C LEU A 406 -8.10 31.34 0.68
N ASN A 407 -9.21 31.70 0.02
CA ASN A 407 -9.42 31.49 -1.41
C ASN A 407 -9.08 30.05 -1.84
N LEU A 408 -9.45 29.06 -1.01
CA LEU A 408 -9.20 27.66 -1.33
C LEU A 408 -9.99 27.27 -2.57
N LYS A 409 -9.30 26.69 -3.54
CA LYS A 409 -9.85 26.22 -4.81
C LYS A 409 -9.51 24.75 -5.00
N ALA A 410 -10.49 23.96 -5.39
CA ALA A 410 -10.33 22.57 -5.77
C ALA A 410 -10.46 22.44 -7.29
N SER A 411 -9.39 22.04 -7.95
CA SER A 411 -9.42 21.56 -9.34
C SER A 411 -9.67 20.06 -9.32
N ILE A 412 -10.65 19.61 -10.10
CA ILE A 412 -11.13 18.23 -10.06
C ILE A 412 -11.11 17.67 -11.47
N GLN A 413 -10.61 16.45 -11.60
CA GLN A 413 -10.73 15.67 -12.82
C GLN A 413 -11.29 14.29 -12.48
N VAL A 414 -12.17 13.76 -13.32
CA VAL A 414 -12.75 12.43 -13.17
C VAL A 414 -12.23 11.50 -14.25
N LYS A 415 -11.81 10.30 -13.86
CA LYS A 415 -11.33 9.29 -14.81
C LYS A 415 -12.51 8.73 -15.61
N ASN A 416 -12.47 8.86 -16.93
CA ASN A 416 -13.45 8.24 -17.80
C ASN A 416 -13.18 6.72 -17.88
N GLY A 417 -14.16 5.91 -17.51
CA GLY A 417 -14.05 4.44 -17.46
C GLY A 417 -13.77 3.78 -18.81
N GLU A 418 -14.17 4.40 -19.92
CA GLU A 418 -14.03 3.81 -21.27
C GLU A 418 -12.70 4.19 -21.96
N SER A 419 -12.18 5.39 -21.70
CA SER A 419 -10.99 5.94 -22.36
C SER A 419 -9.75 6.01 -21.46
N GLY A 420 -9.91 5.86 -20.14
CA GLY A 420 -8.84 6.00 -19.17
C GLY A 420 -8.30 7.44 -19.02
N THR A 421 -8.82 8.38 -19.80
CA THR A 421 -8.45 9.80 -19.76
C THR A 421 -9.23 10.53 -18.67
N PHE A 422 -8.59 11.48 -18.01
CA PHE A 422 -9.25 12.35 -17.05
C PHE A 422 -9.99 13.48 -17.76
N ARG A 423 -11.27 13.63 -17.43
CA ARG A 423 -12.10 14.76 -17.84
C ARG A 423 -12.09 15.79 -16.72
N SER A 424 -11.69 17.02 -17.03
CA SER A 424 -11.78 18.11 -16.06
C SER A 424 -13.24 18.42 -15.75
N LEU A 425 -13.57 18.47 -14.46
CA LEU A 425 -14.85 18.96 -13.93
C LEU A 425 -14.78 20.46 -13.58
N GLY A 426 -13.63 21.09 -13.79
CA GLY A 426 -13.38 22.50 -13.50
C GLY A 426 -12.82 22.76 -12.11
N THR A 427 -12.83 24.04 -11.72
CA THR A 427 -12.29 24.53 -10.45
C THR A 427 -13.41 25.11 -9.60
N ILE A 428 -13.55 24.62 -8.37
CA ILE A 428 -14.62 24.99 -7.43
C ILE A 428 -14.00 25.68 -6.21
N ALA A 429 -14.59 26.78 -5.74
CA ALA A 429 -14.18 27.40 -4.46
C ALA A 429 -14.63 26.50 -3.28
N VAL A 430 -13.75 26.20 -2.34
CA VAL A 430 -13.99 25.26 -1.23
C VAL A 430 -13.71 25.84 0.16
N SER A 431 -13.41 27.14 0.25
CA SER A 431 -13.20 27.86 1.52
C SER A 431 -14.45 27.95 2.38
#